data_AF-E6U3Q2-F1
#
_entry.id   AF-E6U3Q2-F1
#
_cell.length_a   1.000
_cell.length_b   1.000
_cell.length_c   1.000
_cell.angle_alpha   90.00
_cell.angle_beta   90.00
_cell.angle_gamma   90.00
#
_symmetry.space_group_name_H-M   'P 1'
#
loop_
_entity.id
_entity.type
_entity.pdbx_description
1 polymer ?
#
loop_
_entity_poly.entity_id
_entity_poly.type
_entity_poly.pdbx_seq_one_letter_code
_entity_poly.pdbx_strand_id
1 'polypeptide(L)' 'MMTDFAVGNIVKTDMYYNTQPYPHKPIKKGTILEIQSLSNIQVALVRNERGHLIEIPTNHLIKVK' A
#
# COMPACT_ATOMS: atom_id res chain seq x y z
N MET A 1 -11.55 -6.90 12.53
CA MET A 1 -11.76 -5.44 12.49
C MET A 1 -11.42 -4.98 11.08
N MET A 2 -12.37 -4.40 10.35
CA MET A 2 -12.11 -3.79 9.03
C MET A 2 -11.45 -2.44 9.28
N THR A 3 -10.18 -2.29 8.92
CA THR A 3 -9.55 -0.98 8.80
C THR A 3 -10.01 -0.37 7.49
N ASP A 4 -10.86 0.66 7.56
CA ASP A 4 -11.26 1.47 6.40
C ASP A 4 -10.05 2.24 5.89
N PHE A 5 -9.37 1.65 4.91
CA PHE A 5 -8.43 2.37 4.06
C PHE A 5 -9.20 3.15 3.01
N ALA A 6 -8.78 4.39 2.78
CA ALA A 6 -9.36 5.24 1.74
C ALA A 6 -8.25 5.88 0.90
N VAL A 7 -8.61 6.29 -0.32
CA VAL A 7 -7.74 7.09 -1.18
C VAL A 7 -7.28 8.34 -0.42
N GLY A 8 -6.00 8.68 -0.56
CA GLY A 8 -5.34 9.76 0.16
C GLY A 8 -4.81 9.39 1.55
N ASN A 9 -5.15 8.21 2.09
CA ASN A 9 -4.57 7.77 3.37
C ASN A 9 -3.07 7.53 3.24
N ILE A 10 -2.34 7.98 4.25
CA ILE A 10 -0.91 7.68 4.38
C ILE A 10 -0.77 6.34 5.09
N VAL A 11 -0.03 5.44 4.46
CA VAL A 11 0.17 4.06 4.91
C VAL A 11 1.65 3.71 4.91
N LYS A 12 1.99 2.68 5.68
CA LYS A 12 3.28 2.01 5.67
C LYS A 12 3.06 0.51 5.59
N THR A 13 4.10 -0.24 5.26
CA THR A 13 4.10 -1.70 5.35
C THR A 13 5.22 -2.14 6.29
N ASP A 14 4.98 -3.20 7.05
CA ASP A 14 5.99 -3.93 7.82
C ASP A 14 6.66 -5.03 6.95
N MET A 15 5.96 -5.50 5.93
CA MET A 15 6.46 -6.48 4.97
C MET A 15 7.09 -5.85 3.72
N TYR A 16 7.91 -6.67 3.09
CA TYR A 16 8.64 -6.38 1.86
C TYR A 16 7.77 -6.62 0.61
N TYR A 17 7.42 -5.55 -0.11
CA TYR A 17 6.65 -5.64 -1.36
C TYR A 17 7.55 -5.53 -2.58
N ASN A 18 7.15 -6.17 -3.68
CA ASN A 18 7.87 -6.08 -4.95
C ASN A 18 7.70 -4.67 -5.53
N THR A 19 8.59 -3.77 -5.16
CA THR A 19 8.58 -2.37 -5.59
C THR A 19 9.41 -2.21 -6.86
N GLN A 20 9.04 -2.87 -7.97
CA GLN A 20 9.85 -2.77 -9.19
C GLN A 20 10.08 -1.31 -9.60
N PRO A 21 11.32 -0.92 -10.00
CA PRO A 21 12.52 -1.74 -10.23
C PRO A 21 13.41 -1.97 -8.99
N TYR A 22 12.99 -1.59 -7.79
CA TYR A 22 13.78 -1.68 -6.57
C TYR A 22 13.57 -3.02 -5.84
N PRO A 23 14.62 -3.55 -5.19
CA PRO A 23 14.50 -4.76 -4.38
C PRO A 23 13.39 -4.58 -3.35
N HIS A 24 12.71 -5.69 -3.06
CA HIS A 24 11.82 -5.90 -1.93
C HIS A 24 12.23 -5.00 -0.75
N LYS A 25 11.48 -3.92 -0.51
CA LYS A 25 11.69 -2.99 0.62
C LYS A 25 10.34 -2.67 1.27
N PRO A 26 10.28 -2.55 2.60
CA PRO A 26 9.09 -2.04 3.25
C PRO A 26 8.88 -0.58 2.87
N ILE A 27 7.62 -0.19 2.69
CA ILE A 27 7.26 1.20 2.47
C ILE A 27 7.18 1.88 3.84
N LYS A 28 8.13 2.77 4.12
CA LYS A 28 8.11 3.58 5.35
C LYS A 28 6.93 4.55 5.39
N LYS A 29 6.56 5.07 4.21
CA LYS A 29 5.45 5.99 4.01
C LYS A 29 5.03 5.97 2.54
N GLY A 30 3.73 5.91 2.30
CA GLY A 30 3.13 5.97 0.97
C GLY A 30 1.69 6.43 1.05
N THR A 31 1.15 6.89 -0.08
CA THR A 31 -0.23 7.39 -0.18
C THR A 31 -1.05 6.45 -1.04
N ILE A 32 -2.21 6.03 -0.55
CA ILE A 32 -3.17 5.25 -1.35
C ILE A 32 -3.71 6.15 -2.47
N LEU A 33 -3.58 5.70 -3.70
CA LEU A 33 -4.17 6.35 -4.88
C LEU A 33 -5.47 5.68 -5.31
N GLU A 34 -5.56 4.36 -5.16
CA GLU A 34 -6.71 3.58 -5.59
C GLU A 34 -6.85 2.32 -4.73
N ILE A 35 -8.07 1.80 -4.61
CA ILE A 35 -8.36 0.51 -3.96
C ILE A 35 -9.25 -0.30 -4.89
N GLN A 36 -8.82 -1.51 -5.20
CA GLN A 36 -9.52 -2.44 -6.08
C GLN A 36 -9.82 -3.75 -5.34
N SER A 37 -10.94 -4.38 -5.66
CA SER A 37 -11.28 -5.71 -5.16
C SER A 37 -11.01 -6.75 -6.24
N LEU A 38 -10.00 -7.60 -6.02
CA LEU A 38 -9.58 -8.66 -6.94
C LEU A 38 -9.77 -10.01 -6.25
N SER A 39 -10.65 -10.85 -6.79
CA SER A 39 -10.81 -12.25 -6.39
C SER A 39 -10.81 -12.48 -4.86
N ASN A 40 -11.65 -11.73 -4.15
CA ASN A 40 -11.81 -11.74 -2.67
C ASN A 40 -10.70 -11.09 -1.84
N ILE A 41 -9.76 -10.37 -2.47
CA ILE A 41 -8.71 -9.62 -1.80
C ILE A 41 -8.81 -8.14 -2.20
N GLN A 42 -8.73 -7.23 -1.24
CA GLN A 42 -8.64 -5.80 -1.53
C GLN A 42 -7.18 -5.41 -1.68
N VAL A 43 -6.83 -4.81 -2.82
CA VAL A 43 -5.49 -4.33 -3.16
C VAL A 43 -5.52 -2.82 -3.31
N ALA A 44 -4.56 -2.13 -2.70
CA ALA A 44 -4.37 -0.70 -2.85
C ALA A 44 -3.18 -0.40 -3.75
N LEU A 45 -3.35 0.57 -4.65
CA LEU A 45 -2.26 1.19 -5.36
C LEU A 45 -1.66 2.29 -4.48
N VAL A 46 -0.41 2.11 -4.04
CA VAL A 46 0.28 3.02 -3.14
C VAL A 46 1.42 3.73 -3.86
N ARG A 47 1.44 5.06 -3.78
CA ARG A 47 2.57 5.88 -4.20
C ARG A 47 3.52 6.10 -3.03
N ASN A 48 4.74 5.59 -3.09
CA ASN A 48 5.73 5.84 -2.05
C ASN A 48 6.30 7.28 -2.12
N GLU A 49 7.13 7.65 -1.14
CA GLU A 49 7.78 8.97 -1.07
C GLU A 49 8.68 9.30 -2.29
N ARG A 50 9.08 8.30 -3.07
CA ARG A 50 9.88 8.46 -4.29
C ARG A 50 9.03 8.58 -5.55
N GLY A 51 7.70 8.52 -5.43
CA GLY A 51 6.78 8.60 -6.55
C GLY A 51 6.52 7.26 -7.25
N HIS A 52 7.06 6.14 -6.77
CA HIS A 52 6.81 4.82 -7.39
C HIS A 52 5.45 4.27 -6.95
N LEU A 53 4.78 3.62 -7.90
CA LEU A 53 3.49 2.96 -7.72
C LEU A 53 3.69 1.49 -7.37
N ILE A 54 3.03 1.04 -6.31
CA ILE A 54 3.18 -0.30 -5.75
C ILE A 54 1.79 -0.82 -5.38
N GLU A 55 1.44 -2.00 -5.88
CA GLU A 55 0.20 -2.67 -5.52
C GLU A 55 0.40 -3.49 -4.25
N ILE A 56 -0.44 -3.25 -3.24
CA ILE A 56 -0.29 -3.85 -1.91
C ILE A 56 -1.65 -4.30 -1.40
N PRO A 57 -1.80 -5.57 -0.99
CA PRO A 57 -3.01 -6.01 -0.34
C PRO A 57 -3.27 -5.21 0.96
N THR A 58 -4.49 -4.70 1.10
CA THR A 58 -4.90 -3.78 2.18
C THR A 58 -4.73 -4.37 3.58
N ASN A 59 -4.79 -5.69 3.72
CA ASN A 59 -4.53 -6.42 4.98
C ASN A 59 -3.08 -6.25 5.49
N HIS A 60 -2.17 -5.77 4.65
CA HIS A 60 -0.77 -5.52 5.00
C HIS A 60 -0.43 -4.04 5.08
N LEU A 61 -1.42 -3.16 4.90
CA LEU A 61 -1.24 -1.74 5.10
C LEU A 61 -1.40 -1.40 6.59
N ILE A 62 -0.59 -0.45 7.04
CA ILE A 62 -0.69 0.13 8.38
C ILE A 62 -0.89 1.62 8.20
N LYS A 63 -2.01 2.16 8.68
CA LYS A 63 -2.32 3.59 8.60
C LYS A 63 -1.32 4.39 9.46
N VAL A 64 -0.75 5.43 8.89
CA VAL A 64 0.07 6.43 9.59
C VAL A 64 -0.86 7.60 9.90
N LYS A 65 -0.95 7.98 11.20
CA LYS A 65 -1.83 9.04 11.71
C LYS A 65 -1.71 10.34 10.92
#